data_AF-X0WY06-F1
#
_entry.id   AF-X0WY06-F1
#
_cell.length_a   1.000
_cell.length_b   1.000
_cell.length_c   1.000
_cell.angle_alpha   90.00
_cell.angle_beta   90.00
_cell.angle_gamma   90.00
#
_symmetry.space_group_name_H-M   'P 1'
#
loop_
_entity.id
_entity.type
_entity.pdbx_description
1 polymer ?
#
loop_
_entity_poly.entity_id
_entity_poly.type
_entity_poly.pdbx_seq_one_letter_code
_entity_poly.pdbx_strand_id
1 'polypeptide(L)'
;TDMGNYKDEVGDYISGKIKILRDEMVAKEVGKLTKYFDSEGNKSTKVKAFRESTIFDCPYKILTTYSAQDADATFRLFKVLGPLLEKENLLKLLVKILVPLSYVLAEMEYVGIGGDKEYTHEQVTKLVAEQNRLMTQIQTSKEIVAYKEKYQVGEFNPNSPKQKKELLFDVLDLTPQKFNKPTAKERAAGKKEKKPSTDSEALTLLLEKNKCKVIEHILGLGKLKKAKDYLESYDTILRESADGRIHTSFFQYSTVTGRRA
;
A
#
# COMPACT_ATOMS: atom_id res chain seq x y z
N THR A 1 35.09 8.24 -9.50
CA THR A 1 35.46 6.83 -9.74
C THR A 1 34.67 5.97 -8.78
N ASP A 2 33.63 5.32 -9.32
CA ASP A 2 32.95 4.12 -8.83
C ASP A 2 32.49 3.97 -7.36
N MET A 3 31.62 4.86 -6.87
CA MET A 3 30.80 4.62 -5.66
C MET A 3 29.43 3.96 -5.95
N GLY A 4 29.08 3.75 -7.23
CA GLY A 4 27.82 3.10 -7.64
C GLY A 4 27.89 1.58 -7.50
N ASN A 5 28.93 0.95 -8.07
CA ASN A 5 29.09 -0.50 -8.06
C ASN A 5 29.35 -1.10 -6.66
N TYR A 6 30.01 -0.35 -5.76
CA TYR A 6 30.34 -0.84 -4.41
C TYR A 6 29.10 -0.99 -3.51
N LYS A 7 28.03 -0.22 -3.75
CA LYS A 7 26.77 -0.30 -2.98
C LYS A 7 25.90 -1.48 -3.39
N ASP A 8 25.89 -1.80 -4.67
CA ASP A 8 25.10 -2.90 -5.21
C ASP A 8 25.78 -4.26 -4.90
N GLU A 9 27.11 -4.35 -5.02
CA GLU A 9 27.84 -5.59 -4.70
C GLU A 9 27.85 -5.93 -3.20
N VAL A 10 28.05 -4.95 -2.32
CA VAL A 10 28.00 -5.17 -0.86
C VAL A 10 26.55 -5.39 -0.40
N GLY A 11 25.58 -4.68 -0.99
CA GLY A 11 24.15 -4.86 -0.74
C GLY A 11 23.65 -6.25 -1.15
N ASP A 12 24.06 -6.74 -2.31
CA ASP A 12 23.72 -8.09 -2.80
C ASP A 12 24.51 -9.19 -2.09
N TYR A 13 25.75 -8.93 -1.66
CA TYR A 13 26.52 -9.86 -0.84
C TYR A 13 25.93 -10.03 0.56
N ILE A 14 25.52 -8.91 1.19
CA ILE A 14 24.85 -8.91 2.49
C ILE A 14 23.44 -9.49 2.35
N SER A 15 22.66 -9.12 1.32
CA SER A 15 21.32 -9.69 1.10
C SER A 15 21.40 -11.19 0.78
N GLY A 16 22.39 -11.62 0.00
CA GLY A 16 22.64 -13.02 -0.36
C GLY A 16 23.09 -13.85 0.84
N LYS A 17 24.03 -13.37 1.66
CA LYS A 17 24.45 -14.08 2.88
C LYS A 17 23.38 -14.03 3.98
N ILE A 18 22.66 -12.93 4.15
CA ILE A 18 21.51 -12.87 5.08
C ILE A 18 20.42 -13.83 4.60
N LYS A 19 20.17 -13.96 3.30
CA LYS A 19 19.22 -14.92 2.74
C LYS A 19 19.66 -16.37 2.93
N ILE A 20 20.94 -16.69 2.72
CA ILE A 20 21.48 -18.04 2.98
C ILE A 20 21.49 -18.37 4.48
N LEU A 21 21.86 -17.42 5.35
CA LEU A 21 21.81 -17.60 6.82
C LEU A 21 20.36 -17.66 7.35
N ARG A 22 19.43 -16.92 6.74
CA ARG A 22 17.97 -17.02 6.99
C ARG A 22 17.43 -18.38 6.50
N ASP A 23 17.83 -18.85 5.33
CA ASP A 23 17.24 -20.06 4.75
C ASP A 23 17.86 -21.36 5.33
N GLU A 24 19.11 -21.35 5.83
CA GLU A 24 19.72 -22.56 6.42
C GLU A 24 19.63 -22.63 7.96
N MET A 25 19.95 -21.55 8.69
CA MET A 25 19.92 -21.55 10.15
C MET A 25 18.55 -21.17 10.70
N VAL A 26 17.91 -20.14 10.14
CA VAL A 26 16.55 -19.78 10.54
C VAL A 26 15.59 -20.87 10.08
N ALA A 27 15.68 -21.49 8.90
CA ALA A 27 14.80 -22.63 8.59
C ALA A 27 15.07 -23.91 9.41
N LYS A 28 16.29 -24.14 9.92
CA LYS A 28 16.59 -25.31 10.78
C LYS A 28 16.09 -25.11 12.22
N GLU A 29 16.27 -23.92 12.80
CA GLU A 29 15.74 -23.62 14.14
C GLU A 29 14.27 -23.21 14.10
N VAL A 30 13.80 -22.44 13.11
CA VAL A 30 12.37 -22.22 12.84
C VAL A 30 11.71 -23.52 12.42
N GLY A 31 12.39 -24.44 11.72
CA GLY A 31 11.89 -25.78 11.40
C GLY A 31 11.77 -26.70 12.62
N LYS A 32 12.67 -26.56 13.61
CA LYS A 32 12.55 -27.22 14.92
C LYS A 32 11.47 -26.57 15.78
N LEU A 33 11.36 -25.23 15.76
CA LEU A 33 10.32 -24.46 16.43
C LEU A 33 8.94 -24.76 15.82
N THR A 34 8.77 -24.77 14.50
CA THR A 34 7.51 -25.14 13.83
C THR A 34 7.15 -26.59 14.10
N LYS A 35 8.10 -27.53 14.07
CA LYS A 35 7.84 -28.92 14.50
C LYS A 35 7.49 -29.03 15.98
N TYR A 36 8.06 -28.19 16.83
CA TYR A 36 7.72 -28.11 18.26
C TYR A 36 6.31 -27.53 18.45
N PHE A 37 5.95 -26.46 17.74
CA PHE A 37 4.60 -25.87 17.71
C PHE A 37 3.54 -26.80 17.11
N ASP A 38 3.88 -27.59 16.07
CA ASP A 38 2.98 -28.57 15.45
C ASP A 38 2.80 -29.83 16.32
N SER A 39 3.80 -30.19 17.15
CA SER A 39 3.77 -31.41 17.96
C SER A 39 2.88 -31.32 19.22
N GLU A 40 2.62 -30.11 19.74
CA GLU A 40 1.80 -29.92 20.95
C GLU A 40 0.51 -29.09 20.74
N GLY A 41 0.16 -28.68 19.52
CA GLY A 41 -1.08 -27.91 19.34
C GLY A 41 -1.60 -27.71 17.91
N ASN A 42 -2.74 -28.35 17.63
CA ASN A 42 -3.72 -28.05 16.56
C ASN A 42 -3.39 -28.46 15.10
N LYS A 43 -3.81 -29.70 14.78
CA LYS A 43 -4.27 -30.10 13.44
C LYS A 43 -5.32 -29.11 12.89
N SER A 44 -4.90 -28.15 12.07
CA SER A 44 -5.52 -27.59 10.84
C SER A 44 -7.06 -27.51 10.66
N THR A 45 -7.88 -27.66 11.69
CA THR A 45 -9.33 -27.87 11.56
C THR A 45 -10.08 -26.97 12.55
N LYS A 46 -9.99 -25.64 12.36
CA LYS A 46 -10.95 -24.61 12.87
C LYS A 46 -10.51 -23.15 12.60
N VAL A 47 -9.76 -22.87 11.52
CA VAL A 47 -9.21 -21.53 11.24
C VAL A 47 -10.30 -20.46 10.92
N LYS A 48 -11.56 -20.86 10.67
CA LYS A 48 -12.64 -19.91 10.33
C LYS A 48 -13.29 -19.20 11.54
N ALA A 49 -13.22 -19.78 12.74
CA ALA A 49 -13.86 -19.24 13.95
C ALA A 49 -12.92 -18.37 14.83
N PHE A 50 -11.62 -18.32 14.49
CA PHE A 50 -10.60 -17.66 15.32
C PHE A 50 -10.40 -16.17 15.00
N ARG A 51 -11.14 -15.62 14.02
CA ARG A 51 -10.97 -14.21 13.61
C ARG A 51 -11.59 -13.20 14.57
N GLU A 52 -12.44 -13.64 15.49
CA GLU A 52 -13.14 -12.78 16.47
C GLU A 52 -12.76 -13.11 17.92
N SER A 53 -11.90 -14.11 18.15
CA SER A 53 -11.45 -14.51 19.48
C SER A 53 -10.31 -13.59 19.92
N THR A 54 -10.48 -12.90 21.03
CA THR A 54 -9.42 -12.11 21.65
C THR A 54 -8.51 -13.03 22.48
N ILE A 55 -7.30 -12.57 22.82
CA ILE A 55 -6.38 -13.30 23.69
C ILE A 55 -7.01 -13.62 25.07
N PHE A 56 -8.03 -12.84 25.47
CA PHE A 56 -8.78 -12.99 26.72
C PHE A 56 -9.79 -14.15 26.70
N ASP A 57 -10.12 -14.68 25.51
CA ASP A 57 -11.03 -15.83 25.35
C ASP A 57 -10.30 -17.18 25.45
N CYS A 58 -8.97 -17.16 25.63
CA CYS A 58 -8.14 -18.36 25.70
C CYS A 58 -8.05 -18.90 27.14
N PRO A 59 -8.13 -20.23 27.36
CA PRO A 59 -7.87 -20.83 28.67
C PRO A 59 -6.48 -20.45 29.21
N TYR A 60 -6.42 -20.02 30.48
CA TYR A 60 -5.20 -19.53 31.12
C TYR A 60 -3.99 -20.45 30.95
N LYS A 61 -4.18 -21.78 31.12
CA LYS A 61 -3.11 -22.78 30.99
C LYS A 61 -2.49 -22.82 29.58
N ILE A 62 -3.28 -22.56 28.54
CA ILE A 62 -2.81 -22.51 27.16
C ILE A 62 -2.04 -21.20 26.94
N LEU A 63 -2.59 -20.08 27.42
CA LEU A 63 -1.96 -18.76 27.30
C LEU A 63 -0.60 -18.69 28.00
N THR A 64 -0.47 -19.27 29.21
CA THR A 64 0.81 -19.33 29.93
C THR A 64 1.86 -20.12 29.18
N THR A 65 1.45 -21.26 28.60
CA THR A 65 2.35 -22.13 27.84
C THR A 65 2.82 -21.44 26.56
N TYR A 66 1.88 -20.83 25.82
CA TYR A 66 2.17 -20.05 24.62
C TYR A 66 3.14 -18.88 24.91
N SER A 67 2.86 -18.08 25.94
CA SER A 67 3.69 -16.92 26.30
C SER A 67 5.11 -17.32 26.74
N ALA A 68 5.23 -18.43 27.47
CA ALA A 68 6.53 -18.97 27.86
C ALA A 68 7.33 -19.48 26.65
N GLN A 69 6.65 -20.12 25.69
CA GLN A 69 7.26 -20.58 24.44
C GLN A 69 7.75 -19.41 23.58
N ASP A 70 6.98 -18.34 23.44
CA ASP A 70 7.37 -17.15 22.68
C ASP A 70 8.60 -16.46 23.30
N ALA A 71 8.66 -16.37 24.63
CA ALA A 71 9.81 -15.81 25.34
C ALA A 71 11.09 -16.68 25.16
N ASP A 72 10.98 -18.00 25.30
CA ASP A 72 12.09 -18.93 25.10
C ASP A 72 12.58 -18.93 23.64
N ALA A 73 11.65 -18.96 22.67
CA ALA A 73 11.96 -18.88 21.26
C ALA A 73 12.71 -17.60 20.90
N THR A 74 12.24 -16.44 21.40
CA THR A 74 12.87 -15.15 21.20
C THR A 74 14.29 -15.11 21.77
N PHE A 75 14.49 -15.66 22.98
CA PHE A 75 15.81 -15.70 23.61
C PHE A 75 16.79 -16.62 22.88
N ARG A 76 16.34 -17.80 22.44
CA ARG A 76 17.16 -18.71 21.61
C ARG A 76 17.55 -18.06 20.29
N LEU A 77 16.62 -17.36 19.64
CA LEU A 77 16.90 -16.62 18.42
C LEU A 77 17.94 -15.51 18.67
N PHE A 78 17.82 -14.77 19.78
CA PHE A 78 18.79 -13.74 20.15
C PHE A 78 20.20 -14.33 20.37
N LYS A 79 20.34 -15.50 21.00
CA LYS A 79 21.64 -16.17 21.16
C LYS A 79 22.32 -16.52 19.83
N VAL A 80 21.54 -16.79 18.80
CA VAL A 80 22.03 -17.12 17.46
C VAL A 80 22.32 -15.86 16.65
N LEU A 81 21.40 -14.89 16.65
CA LEU A 81 21.51 -13.67 15.84
C LEU A 81 22.45 -12.63 16.46
N GLY A 82 22.56 -12.56 17.79
CA GLY A 82 23.40 -11.60 18.51
C GLY A 82 24.86 -11.62 18.04
N PRO A 83 25.55 -12.78 18.04
CA PRO A 83 26.92 -12.88 17.54
C PRO A 83 27.07 -12.50 16.07
N LEU A 84 26.06 -12.79 15.23
CA LEU A 84 26.07 -12.40 13.82
C LEU A 84 25.94 -10.87 13.68
N LEU A 85 25.10 -10.24 14.49
CA LEU A 85 24.95 -8.78 14.53
C LEU A 85 26.21 -8.09 15.06
N GLU A 86 26.94 -8.69 16.00
CA GLU A 86 28.23 -8.18 16.46
C GLU A 86 29.29 -8.24 15.36
N LYS A 87 29.38 -9.37 14.65
CA LYS A 87 30.32 -9.56 13.55
C LYS A 87 30.14 -8.51 12.44
N GLU A 88 28.90 -8.13 12.16
CA GLU A 88 28.55 -7.11 11.16
C GLU A 88 28.52 -5.68 11.72
N ASN A 89 28.94 -5.46 12.98
CA ASN A 89 28.91 -4.17 13.69
C ASN A 89 27.50 -3.53 13.81
N LEU A 90 26.43 -4.34 13.69
CA LEU A 90 25.04 -3.91 13.75
C LEU A 90 24.45 -3.96 15.16
N LEU A 91 25.04 -4.71 16.09
CA LEU A 91 24.48 -4.84 17.45
C LEU A 91 24.37 -3.49 18.16
N LYS A 92 25.38 -2.62 18.00
CA LYS A 92 25.38 -1.27 18.59
C LYS A 92 24.26 -0.39 18.01
N LEU A 93 24.01 -0.49 16.71
CA LEU A 93 22.91 0.21 16.04
C LEU A 93 21.54 -0.27 16.56
N LEU A 94 21.36 -1.59 16.69
CA LEU A 94 20.14 -2.18 17.24
C LEU A 94 19.88 -1.67 18.66
N VAL A 95 20.84 -1.84 19.57
CA VAL A 95 20.66 -1.56 21.01
C VAL A 95 20.63 -0.06 21.31
N LYS A 96 21.45 0.76 20.64
CA LYS A 96 21.53 2.20 20.96
C LYS A 96 20.55 3.07 20.20
N ILE A 97 20.02 2.60 19.08
CA ILE A 97 19.15 3.41 18.21
C ILE A 97 17.80 2.72 18.03
N LEU A 98 17.74 1.53 17.44
CA LEU A 98 16.47 0.93 17.04
C LEU A 98 15.57 0.57 18.23
N VAL A 99 16.13 0.01 19.31
CA VAL A 99 15.40 -0.34 20.53
C VAL A 99 14.89 0.91 21.28
N PRO A 100 15.71 1.94 21.59
CA PRO A 100 15.18 3.19 22.15
C PRO A 100 14.10 3.83 21.29
N LEU A 101 14.29 3.77 19.96
CA LEU A 101 13.35 4.34 19.00
C LEU A 101 12.01 3.59 18.95
N SER A 102 11.96 2.30 19.29
CA SER A 102 10.70 1.56 19.34
C SER A 102 9.80 2.06 20.48
N TYR A 103 10.37 2.50 21.60
CA TYR A 103 9.60 3.11 22.69
C TYR A 103 9.01 4.46 22.28
N VAL A 104 9.80 5.32 21.63
CA VAL A 104 9.31 6.60 21.11
C VAL A 104 8.20 6.38 20.10
N LEU A 105 8.34 5.38 19.23
CA LEU A 105 7.26 5.02 18.30
C LEU A 105 6.01 4.59 19.03
N ALA A 106 6.12 3.63 19.94
CA ALA A 106 4.98 3.14 20.71
C ALA A 106 4.25 4.29 21.42
N GLU A 107 4.99 5.27 21.96
CA GLU A 107 4.40 6.48 22.54
C GLU A 107 3.69 7.34 21.48
N MET A 108 4.29 7.57 20.31
CA MET A 108 3.64 8.30 19.22
C MET A 108 2.37 7.61 18.71
N GLU A 109 2.39 6.28 18.59
CA GLU A 109 1.22 5.47 18.21
C GLU A 109 0.14 5.57 19.28
N TYR A 110 0.52 5.44 20.55
CA TYR A 110 -0.40 5.51 21.67
C TYR A 110 -1.04 6.90 21.83
N VAL A 111 -0.24 7.97 21.72
CA VAL A 111 -0.74 9.35 21.80
C VAL A 111 -1.66 9.65 20.62
N GLY A 112 -1.29 9.25 19.40
CA GLY A 112 -2.08 9.51 18.20
C GLY A 112 -2.22 11.01 17.86
N ILE A 113 -2.95 11.28 16.79
CA ILE A 113 -3.15 12.63 16.25
C ILE A 113 -4.61 13.02 16.45
N GLY A 114 -4.85 14.15 17.13
CA GLY A 114 -6.19 14.69 17.27
C GLY A 114 -6.70 15.24 15.94
N GLY A 115 -7.95 14.94 15.60
CA GLY A 115 -8.63 15.45 14.41
C GLY A 115 -10.03 15.96 14.76
N ASP A 116 -10.48 16.98 14.04
CA ASP A 116 -11.85 17.48 14.15
C ASP A 116 -12.76 16.57 13.30
N LYS A 117 -13.61 15.78 13.98
CA LYS A 117 -14.45 14.76 13.34
C LYS A 117 -15.54 15.42 12.50
N GLU A 118 -16.18 16.44 13.06
CA GLU A 118 -17.27 17.18 12.45
C GLU A 118 -16.78 17.90 11.19
N TYR A 119 -15.66 18.62 11.29
CA TYR A 119 -15.04 19.29 10.16
C TYR A 119 -14.62 18.30 9.08
N THR A 120 -13.95 17.20 9.45
CA THR A 120 -13.51 16.19 8.47
C THR A 120 -14.70 15.62 7.71
N HIS A 121 -15.79 15.29 8.41
CA HIS A 121 -17.00 14.77 7.79
C HIS A 121 -17.70 15.80 6.87
N GLU A 122 -17.76 17.07 7.29
CA GLU A 122 -18.32 18.15 6.47
C GLU A 122 -17.52 18.30 5.17
N GLN A 123 -16.19 18.23 5.25
CA GLN A 123 -15.31 18.34 4.09
C GLN A 123 -15.46 17.14 3.14
N VAL A 124 -15.61 15.91 3.67
CA VAL A 124 -15.94 14.74 2.84
C VAL A 124 -17.27 14.95 2.11
N THR A 125 -18.30 15.43 2.82
CA THR A 125 -19.62 15.69 2.22
C THR A 125 -19.56 16.71 1.09
N LYS A 126 -18.80 17.80 1.28
CA LYS A 126 -18.56 18.81 0.22
C LYS A 126 -17.85 18.22 -1.00
N LEU A 127 -16.85 17.36 -0.79
CA LEU A 127 -16.13 16.69 -1.87
C LEU A 127 -17.01 15.71 -2.64
N VAL A 128 -17.89 14.98 -1.96
CA VAL A 128 -18.90 14.11 -2.58
C VAL A 128 -19.85 14.93 -3.45
N ALA A 129 -20.37 16.06 -2.94
CA ALA A 129 -21.24 16.94 -3.70
C ALA A 129 -20.54 17.51 -4.95
N GLU A 130 -19.28 17.96 -4.81
CA GLU A 130 -18.51 18.50 -5.93
C GLU A 130 -18.15 17.41 -6.96
N GLN A 131 -17.83 16.20 -6.49
CA GLN A 131 -17.63 15.05 -7.37
C GLN A 131 -18.88 14.75 -8.19
N ASN A 132 -20.06 14.72 -7.56
CA ASN A 132 -21.32 14.48 -8.25
C ASN A 132 -21.64 15.60 -9.25
N ARG A 133 -21.39 16.87 -8.88
CA ARG A 133 -21.54 18.02 -9.78
C ARG A 133 -20.67 17.87 -11.02
N LEU A 134 -19.39 17.55 -10.83
CA LEU A 134 -18.43 17.40 -11.93
C LEU A 134 -18.75 16.18 -12.80
N MET A 135 -19.19 15.08 -12.19
CA MET A 135 -19.69 13.90 -12.92
C MET A 135 -20.87 14.27 -13.82
N THR A 136 -21.85 15.01 -13.31
CA THR A 136 -22.98 15.48 -14.12
C THR A 136 -22.51 16.36 -15.27
N GLN A 137 -21.58 17.29 -15.03
CA GLN A 137 -21.00 18.14 -16.09
C GLN A 137 -20.25 17.34 -17.16
N ILE A 138 -19.60 16.23 -16.78
CA ILE A 138 -18.98 15.31 -17.75
C ILE A 138 -20.06 14.60 -18.55
N GLN A 139 -21.07 14.01 -17.90
CA GLN A 139 -22.13 13.25 -18.57
C GLN A 139 -22.94 14.07 -19.58
N THR A 140 -23.10 15.37 -19.33
CA THR A 140 -23.87 16.30 -20.19
C THR A 140 -22.99 17.06 -21.19
N SER A 141 -21.67 16.86 -21.17
CA SER A 141 -20.78 17.48 -22.15
C SER A 141 -21.05 16.95 -23.56
N LYS A 142 -20.95 17.84 -24.56
CA LYS A 142 -21.27 17.51 -25.97
C LYS A 142 -20.41 16.37 -26.49
N GLU A 143 -19.15 16.34 -26.06
CA GLU A 143 -18.16 15.33 -26.37
C GLU A 143 -18.57 13.94 -25.87
N ILE A 144 -19.13 13.87 -24.65
CA ILE A 144 -19.63 12.63 -24.07
C ILE A 144 -20.96 12.20 -24.71
N VAL A 145 -21.84 13.13 -25.05
CA VAL A 145 -23.07 12.82 -25.80
C VAL A 145 -22.72 12.19 -27.15
N ALA A 146 -21.78 12.79 -27.90
CA ALA A 146 -21.28 12.23 -29.17
C ALA A 146 -20.64 10.85 -28.99
N TYR A 147 -19.89 10.64 -27.89
CA TYR A 147 -19.35 9.32 -27.56
C TYR A 147 -20.45 8.28 -27.30
N LYS A 148 -21.48 8.63 -26.52
CA LYS A 148 -22.60 7.73 -26.22
C LYS A 148 -23.36 7.33 -27.48
N GLU A 149 -23.59 8.28 -28.38
CA GLU A 149 -24.22 8.03 -29.69
C GLU A 149 -23.37 7.10 -30.56
N LYS A 150 -22.05 7.36 -30.64
CA LYS A 150 -21.13 6.56 -31.48
C LYS A 150 -20.98 5.11 -30.99
N TYR A 151 -20.84 4.90 -29.68
CA TYR A 151 -20.60 3.58 -29.09
C TYR A 151 -21.87 2.87 -28.60
N GLN A 152 -23.03 3.53 -28.70
CA GLN A 152 -24.33 3.02 -28.22
C GLN A 152 -24.26 2.56 -26.75
N VAL A 153 -23.59 3.37 -25.92
CA VAL A 153 -23.40 3.11 -24.49
C VAL A 153 -24.24 4.07 -23.66
N GLY A 154 -24.75 3.60 -22.51
CA GLY A 154 -25.55 4.42 -21.59
C GLY A 154 -24.73 5.50 -20.90
N GLU A 155 -24.07 5.17 -19.80
CA GLU A 155 -23.26 6.12 -19.04
C GLU A 155 -21.76 6.01 -19.36
N PHE A 156 -21.10 7.16 -19.46
CA PHE A 156 -19.65 7.21 -19.56
C PHE A 156 -19.03 6.98 -18.18
N ASN A 157 -18.03 6.11 -18.08
CA ASN A 157 -17.28 5.86 -16.86
C ASN A 157 -15.88 6.47 -16.97
N PRO A 158 -15.62 7.65 -16.35
CA PRO A 158 -14.32 8.31 -16.37
C PRO A 158 -13.20 7.50 -15.71
N ASN A 159 -13.53 6.49 -14.89
CA ASN A 159 -12.54 5.61 -14.28
C ASN A 159 -12.04 4.56 -15.28
N SER A 160 -12.80 4.24 -16.33
CA SER A 160 -12.42 3.22 -17.33
C SER A 160 -11.33 3.75 -18.27
N PRO A 161 -10.12 3.14 -18.26
CA PRO A 161 -9.07 3.53 -19.20
C PRO A 161 -9.46 3.26 -20.66
N LYS A 162 -10.34 2.29 -20.92
CA LYS A 162 -10.82 1.95 -22.26
C LYS A 162 -11.71 3.08 -22.81
N GLN A 163 -12.74 3.46 -22.06
CA GLN A 163 -13.68 4.49 -22.50
C GLN A 163 -13.01 5.86 -22.64
N LYS A 164 -12.04 6.20 -21.76
CA LYS A 164 -11.23 7.41 -21.92
C LYS A 164 -10.43 7.43 -23.22
N LYS A 165 -9.87 6.30 -23.64
CA LYS A 165 -9.11 6.22 -24.90
C LYS A 165 -10.03 6.42 -26.10
N GLU A 166 -11.16 5.71 -26.11
CA GLU A 166 -12.14 5.82 -27.19
C GLU A 166 -12.68 7.25 -27.30
N LEU A 167 -12.99 7.91 -26.17
CA LEU A 167 -13.39 9.31 -26.17
C LEU A 167 -12.30 10.24 -26.74
N LEU A 168 -11.07 10.13 -26.23
CA LEU A 168 -10.00 11.07 -26.57
C LEU A 168 -9.45 10.89 -27.98
N PHE A 169 -9.34 9.64 -28.44
CA PHE A 169 -8.64 9.32 -29.69
C PHE A 169 -9.60 8.97 -30.82
N ASP A 170 -10.74 8.35 -30.54
CA ASP A 170 -11.67 7.94 -31.59
C ASP A 170 -12.80 8.95 -31.82
N VAL A 171 -13.25 9.68 -30.78
CA VAL A 171 -14.32 10.70 -30.90
C VAL A 171 -13.73 12.09 -31.09
N LEU A 172 -12.78 12.47 -30.24
CA LEU A 172 -12.17 13.80 -30.27
C LEU A 172 -10.98 13.91 -31.24
N ASP A 173 -10.56 12.78 -31.83
CA ASP A 173 -9.48 12.69 -32.82
C ASP A 173 -8.20 13.43 -32.38
N LEU A 174 -7.88 13.34 -31.07
CA LEU A 174 -6.72 14.03 -30.51
C LEU A 174 -5.44 13.25 -30.79
N THR A 175 -4.34 13.93 -31.10
CA THR A 175 -3.06 13.23 -31.25
C THR A 175 -2.51 12.79 -29.89
N PRO A 176 -2.23 11.49 -29.65
CA PRO A 176 -1.64 11.02 -28.40
C PRO A 176 -0.28 11.67 -28.12
N GLN A 177 -0.11 12.22 -26.92
CA GLN A 177 1.15 12.87 -26.50
C GLN A 177 2.13 11.90 -25.83
N LYS A 178 1.62 10.80 -25.26
CA LYS A 178 2.40 9.80 -24.55
C LYS A 178 1.86 8.42 -24.85
N PHE A 179 2.76 7.45 -24.96
CA PHE A 179 2.40 6.06 -25.23
C PHE A 179 2.93 5.14 -24.12
N ASN A 180 2.07 4.26 -23.64
CA ASN A 180 2.42 3.25 -22.66
C ASN A 180 2.98 2.02 -23.37
N LYS A 181 4.06 1.45 -22.81
CA LYS A 181 4.61 0.18 -23.27
C LYS A 181 3.57 -0.93 -23.00
N PRO A 182 3.43 -1.92 -23.90
CA PRO A 182 2.52 -3.04 -23.66
C PRO A 182 2.90 -3.79 -22.39
N THR A 183 1.89 -4.19 -21.62
CA THR A 183 2.05 -4.91 -20.35
C THR A 183 2.65 -6.30 -20.58
N ALA A 184 3.26 -6.92 -19.56
CA ALA A 184 3.86 -8.25 -19.69
C ALA A 184 2.88 -9.31 -20.26
N LYS A 185 1.62 -9.29 -19.80
CA LYS A 185 0.54 -10.14 -20.34
C LYS A 185 0.22 -9.85 -21.82
N GLU A 186 0.30 -8.60 -22.23
CA GLU A 186 0.01 -8.19 -23.61
C GLU A 186 1.15 -8.55 -24.55
N ARG A 187 2.41 -8.45 -24.08
CA ARG A 187 3.58 -8.96 -24.80
C ARG A 187 3.53 -10.48 -24.96
N ALA A 188 3.11 -11.19 -23.92
CA ALA A 188 2.89 -12.64 -23.98
C ALA A 188 1.76 -13.02 -24.97
N ALA A 189 0.76 -12.16 -25.12
CA ALA A 189 -0.31 -12.29 -26.12
C ALA A 189 0.06 -11.72 -27.52
N GLY A 190 1.34 -11.43 -27.78
CA GLY A 190 1.84 -10.98 -29.08
C GLY A 190 1.57 -9.52 -29.44
N LYS A 191 0.94 -8.72 -28.55
CA LYS A 191 0.66 -7.30 -28.80
C LYS A 191 1.93 -6.46 -28.57
N LYS A 192 2.53 -6.00 -29.68
CA LYS A 192 3.75 -5.16 -29.69
C LYS A 192 3.48 -3.66 -29.76
N GLU A 193 2.25 -3.26 -30.06
CA GLU A 193 1.88 -1.86 -30.26
C GLU A 193 1.87 -1.06 -28.95
N LYS A 194 2.43 0.15 -29.01
CA LYS A 194 2.39 1.10 -27.88
C LYS A 194 1.01 1.75 -27.87
N LYS A 195 0.28 1.62 -26.76
CA LYS A 195 -1.06 2.20 -26.63
C LYS A 195 -0.99 3.64 -26.17
N PRO A 196 -1.87 4.54 -26.65
CA PRO A 196 -2.00 5.87 -26.10
C PRO A 196 -2.18 5.83 -24.56
N SER A 197 -1.43 6.66 -23.85
CA SER A 197 -1.54 6.81 -22.40
C SER A 197 -2.70 7.75 -22.06
N THR A 198 -3.44 7.41 -21.01
CA THR A 198 -4.51 8.26 -20.42
C THR A 198 -4.18 8.57 -18.96
N ASP A 199 -2.89 8.59 -18.63
CA ASP A 199 -2.41 8.93 -17.29
C ASP A 199 -2.50 10.45 -17.09
N SER A 200 -2.43 10.91 -15.84
CA SER A 200 -2.64 12.33 -15.51
C SER A 200 -1.70 13.26 -16.30
N GLU A 201 -0.43 12.88 -16.47
CA GLU A 201 0.54 13.63 -17.29
C GLU A 201 0.12 13.73 -18.77
N ALA A 202 -0.35 12.63 -19.35
CA ALA A 202 -0.77 12.61 -20.75
C ALA A 202 -2.00 13.50 -20.97
N LEU A 203 -2.95 13.48 -20.02
CA LEU A 203 -4.13 14.34 -20.05
C LEU A 203 -3.79 15.82 -19.87
N THR A 204 -2.83 16.17 -19.00
CA THR A 204 -2.35 17.56 -18.86
C THR A 204 -1.74 18.08 -20.15
N LEU A 205 -0.87 17.30 -20.80
CA LEU A 205 -0.25 17.69 -22.07
C LEU A 205 -1.29 17.84 -23.21
N LEU A 206 -2.32 16.98 -23.22
CA LEU A 206 -3.43 17.10 -24.16
C LEU A 206 -4.27 18.36 -23.88
N LEU A 207 -4.48 18.70 -22.61
CA LEU A 207 -5.20 19.91 -22.24
C LEU A 207 -4.45 21.19 -22.66
N GLU A 208 -3.13 21.23 -22.49
CA GLU A 208 -2.30 22.37 -22.89
C GLU A 208 -2.36 22.65 -24.40
N LYS A 209 -2.41 21.59 -25.23
CA LYS A 209 -2.43 21.70 -26.68
C LYS A 209 -3.82 21.96 -27.27
N ASN A 210 -4.85 21.30 -26.74
CA ASN A 210 -6.17 21.26 -27.37
C ASN A 210 -7.24 22.06 -26.60
N LYS A 211 -6.95 22.48 -25.35
CA LYS A 211 -7.84 23.28 -24.48
C LYS A 211 -9.27 22.74 -24.38
N CYS A 212 -9.43 21.42 -24.37
CA CYS A 212 -10.74 20.77 -24.29
C CYS A 212 -11.26 20.73 -22.84
N LYS A 213 -12.44 21.31 -22.61
CA LYS A 213 -13.08 21.40 -21.29
C LYS A 213 -13.41 20.02 -20.67
N VAL A 214 -13.75 19.04 -21.51
CA VAL A 214 -13.99 17.65 -21.06
C VAL A 214 -12.74 17.00 -20.46
N ILE A 215 -11.54 17.32 -20.97
CA ILE A 215 -10.26 16.79 -20.44
C ILE A 215 -9.97 17.42 -19.09
N GLU A 216 -10.22 18.72 -18.96
CA GLU A 216 -10.10 19.46 -17.70
C GLU A 216 -11.00 18.84 -16.62
N HIS A 217 -12.27 18.58 -16.94
CA HIS A 217 -13.20 17.95 -16.01
C HIS A 217 -12.77 16.53 -15.62
N ILE A 218 -12.32 15.70 -16.57
CA ILE A 218 -11.82 14.34 -16.29
C ILE A 218 -10.59 14.38 -15.38
N LEU A 219 -9.67 15.33 -15.61
CA LEU A 219 -8.49 15.50 -14.77
C LEU A 219 -8.86 15.99 -13.36
N GLY A 220 -9.77 16.96 -13.28
CA GLY A 220 -10.32 17.48 -12.03
C GLY A 220 -10.99 16.38 -11.20
N LEU A 221 -11.80 15.53 -11.83
CA LEU A 221 -12.44 14.39 -11.18
C LEU A 221 -11.42 13.41 -10.60
N GLY A 222 -10.34 13.13 -11.32
CA GLY A 222 -9.26 12.27 -10.83
C GLY A 222 -8.56 12.84 -9.59
N LYS A 223 -8.37 14.16 -9.52
CA LYS A 223 -7.79 14.84 -8.35
C LYS A 223 -8.76 14.83 -7.17
N LEU A 224 -10.02 15.18 -7.42
CA LEU A 224 -11.08 15.18 -6.40
C LEU A 224 -11.28 13.78 -5.81
N LYS A 225 -11.33 12.75 -6.65
CA LYS A 225 -11.47 11.36 -6.17
C LYS A 225 -10.34 10.97 -5.23
N LYS A 226 -9.08 11.27 -5.56
CA LYS A 226 -7.95 10.99 -4.67
C LYS A 226 -8.09 11.72 -3.34
N ALA A 227 -8.40 13.01 -3.37
CA ALA A 227 -8.58 13.81 -2.16
C ALA A 227 -9.74 13.27 -1.29
N LYS A 228 -10.84 12.89 -1.93
CA LYS A 228 -12.01 12.27 -1.29
C LYS A 228 -11.63 10.94 -0.64
N ASP A 229 -11.00 10.03 -1.37
CA ASP A 229 -10.63 8.70 -0.87
C ASP A 229 -9.70 8.80 0.35
N TYR A 230 -8.76 9.76 0.35
CA TYR A 230 -7.92 10.05 1.53
C TYR A 230 -8.74 10.56 2.72
N LEU A 231 -9.59 11.57 2.53
CA LEU A 231 -10.38 12.14 3.62
C LEU A 231 -11.46 11.18 4.14
N GLU A 232 -12.06 10.35 3.28
CA GLU A 232 -12.98 9.28 3.68
C GLU A 232 -12.28 8.28 4.60
N SER A 233 -11.05 7.87 4.28
CA SER A 233 -10.29 6.98 5.16
C SER A 233 -10.04 7.59 6.54
N TYR A 234 -9.75 8.90 6.61
CA TYR A 234 -9.57 9.60 7.88
C TYR A 234 -10.89 9.78 8.65
N ASP A 235 -12.00 10.09 7.98
CA ASP A 235 -13.33 10.19 8.61
C ASP A 235 -13.72 8.85 9.24
N THR A 236 -13.52 7.74 8.53
CA THR A 236 -13.77 6.40 9.07
C THR A 236 -12.92 6.13 10.31
N ILE A 237 -11.61 6.36 10.25
CA ILE A 237 -10.70 6.13 11.39
C ILE A 237 -11.10 6.98 12.59
N LEU A 238 -11.40 8.27 12.39
CA LEU A 238 -11.78 9.19 13.47
C LEU A 238 -13.12 8.79 14.13
N ARG A 239 -14.07 8.28 13.35
CA ARG A 239 -15.38 7.81 13.85
C ARG A 239 -15.29 6.49 14.60
N GLU A 240 -14.45 5.57 14.14
CA GLU A 240 -14.23 4.28 14.78
C GLU A 240 -13.33 4.37 16.01
N SER A 241 -12.48 5.40 16.08
CA SER A 241 -11.59 5.60 17.24
C SER A 241 -12.37 6.01 18.50
N ALA A 242 -12.15 5.24 19.58
CA ALA A 242 -12.78 5.45 20.88
C ALA A 242 -12.38 6.77 21.54
N ASP A 243 -11.14 7.24 21.34
CA ASP A 243 -10.63 8.49 21.89
C ASP A 243 -10.73 9.67 20.90
N GLY A 244 -11.19 9.39 19.68
CA GLY A 244 -11.31 10.36 18.60
C GLY A 244 -9.99 10.81 17.99
N ARG A 245 -8.94 10.01 18.12
CA ARG A 245 -7.62 10.30 17.55
C ARG A 245 -7.27 9.27 16.47
N ILE A 246 -6.39 9.68 15.57
CA ILE A 246 -5.83 8.81 14.53
C ILE A 246 -4.54 8.19 15.09
N HIS A 247 -4.56 6.87 15.28
CA HIS A 247 -3.37 6.10 15.67
C HIS A 247 -2.73 5.49 14.44
N THR A 248 -1.52 5.93 14.12
CA THR A 248 -0.74 5.37 13.01
C THR A 248 0.04 4.15 13.50
N SER A 249 0.27 3.15 12.66
CA SER A 249 1.18 2.03 12.96
C SER A 249 2.49 2.22 12.21
N PHE A 250 3.61 2.26 12.92
CA PHE A 250 4.95 2.43 12.37
C PHE A 250 5.68 1.10 12.29
N PHE A 251 6.10 0.71 11.09
CA PHE A 251 6.84 -0.54 10.89
C PHE A 251 8.33 -0.27 10.72
N GLN A 252 9.13 -0.60 11.75
CA GLN A 252 10.59 -0.38 11.71
C GLN A 252 11.36 -1.35 10.79
N TYR A 253 10.74 -2.47 10.38
CA TYR A 253 11.40 -3.57 9.67
C TYR A 253 10.94 -3.74 8.22
N SER A 254 10.12 -2.83 7.70
CA SER A 254 9.45 -2.99 6.39
C SER A 254 10.30 -2.54 5.20
N THR A 255 11.23 -1.61 5.38
CA THR A 255 11.98 -1.00 4.26
C THR A 255 13.44 -1.40 4.24
N VAL A 256 13.94 -1.72 3.05
CA VAL A 256 15.35 -2.07 2.80
C VAL A 256 16.29 -0.87 3.03
N THR A 257 15.78 0.35 2.86
CA THR A 257 16.55 1.59 2.94
C THR A 257 16.64 2.17 4.36
N GLY A 258 15.96 1.55 5.34
CA GLY A 258 15.90 2.04 6.72
C GLY A 258 15.06 3.32 6.92
N ARG A 259 14.35 3.80 5.88
CA ARG A 259 13.40 4.93 5.98
C ARG A 259 12.00 4.41 6.27
N ARG A 260 11.32 4.98 7.27
CA ARG A 260 10.01 4.49 7.74
C ARG A 260 8.95 4.51 6.65
N ALA A 261 8.12 3.47 6.65
CA ALA A 261 6.84 3.41 5.96
C ALA A 261 5.73 3.47 7.01
#